data_AF-A0AAE0YNV5-F1
#
_entry.id   AF-A0AAE0YNV5-F1
#
_cell.length_a   1.000
_cell.length_b   1.000
_cell.length_c   1.000
_cell.angle_alpha   90.00
_cell.angle_beta   90.00
_cell.angle_gamma   90.00
#
_symmetry.space_group_name_H-M   'P 1'
#
loop_
_entity.id
_entity.type
_entity.pdbx_description
1 polymer ?
#
loop_
_entity_poly.entity_id
_entity_poly.type
_entity_poly.pdbx_seq_one_letter_code
_entity_poly.pdbx_strand_id
1 'polypeptide(L)'
;MNISVDGSEASRRWKWWAPNGIHHNQIDYILVQNQFRSGINRAKTRTFPVADIGSNHDLVLMKVRIRLKKINRPKNIRLKFNLDRLKDPTSLSKQH
;
A
#
# COMPACT_ATOMS: atom_id res chain seq x y z
N MET A 1 0.48 19.13 31.86
CA MET A 1 -0.89 18.98 31.32
C MET A 1 -1.29 17.54 31.50
N ASN A 2 -2.27 17.29 32.37
CA ASN A 2 -2.76 15.94 32.65
C ASN A 2 -3.83 15.61 31.61
N ILE A 3 -3.60 14.61 30.78
CA ILE A 3 -4.67 14.06 29.94
C ILE A 3 -5.21 12.86 30.69
N SER A 4 -6.30 13.10 31.43
CA SER A 4 -7.19 12.07 31.93
C SER A 4 -7.80 11.34 30.73
N VAL A 5 -7.63 10.02 30.65
CA VAL A 5 -8.29 9.19 29.65
C VAL A 5 -9.45 8.50 30.34
N ASP A 6 -10.58 9.21 30.42
CA ASP A 6 -11.90 8.63 30.71
C ASP A 6 -12.75 8.75 29.45
N GLY A 7 -13.57 7.73 29.20
CA GLY A 7 -14.64 7.77 28.23
C GLY A 7 -14.36 6.95 26.98
N SER A 8 -15.09 5.85 26.87
CA SER A 8 -15.30 5.10 25.64
C SER A 8 -15.85 6.00 24.51
N GLU A 9 -14.99 6.66 23.74
CA GLU A 9 -15.41 7.41 22.55
C GLU A 9 -15.61 6.45 21.36
N ALA A 10 -16.88 6.09 21.13
CA ALA A 10 -17.30 5.50 19.88
C ALA A 10 -17.04 6.48 18.71
N SER A 11 -16.09 6.12 17.84
CA SER A 11 -15.95 6.55 16.44
C SER A 11 -15.76 8.05 16.15
N ARG A 12 -14.67 8.67 16.63
CA ARG A 12 -14.04 9.76 15.87
C ARG A 12 -13.11 9.18 14.79
N ARG A 13 -13.46 9.35 13.50
CA ARG A 13 -12.68 8.84 12.34
C ARG A 13 -11.75 9.90 11.76
N TRP A 14 -10.91 10.48 12.60
CA TRP A 14 -9.79 11.28 12.09
C TRP A 14 -8.63 10.31 11.80
N LYS A 15 -7.78 10.65 10.84
CA LYS A 15 -6.64 9.80 10.46
C LYS A 15 -5.34 10.57 10.35
N TRP A 16 -5.42 11.89 10.24
CA TRP A 16 -4.27 12.77 10.20
C TRP A 16 -4.51 14.03 11.00
N TRP A 17 -3.49 14.42 11.76
CA TRP A 17 -3.45 15.64 12.55
C TRP A 17 -2.48 16.63 11.94
N ALA A 18 -2.98 17.83 11.61
CA ALA A 18 -2.08 18.90 11.23
C ALA A 18 -1.10 19.19 12.38
N PRO A 19 0.17 19.54 12.09
CA PRO A 19 1.15 19.84 13.13
C PRO A 19 0.76 20.98 14.07
N ASN A 20 -0.13 21.87 13.60
CA ASN A 20 -0.70 22.96 14.39
C ASN A 20 -1.89 22.52 15.28
N GLY A 21 -2.34 21.27 15.20
CA GLY A 21 -3.47 20.72 15.94
C GLY A 21 -4.85 21.24 15.50
N ILE A 22 -4.93 22.07 14.47
CA ILE A 22 -6.17 22.75 14.05
C ILE A 22 -6.99 21.85 13.12
N HIS A 23 -6.31 21.16 12.20
CA HIS A 23 -6.99 20.37 11.16
C HIS A 23 -6.90 18.88 11.44
N HIS A 24 -8.03 18.22 11.21
CA HIS A 24 -8.20 16.78 11.31
C HIS A 24 -8.75 16.29 9.98
N ASN A 25 -8.01 15.42 9.30
CA ASN A 25 -8.39 14.93 7.99
C ASN A 25 -8.55 13.41 7.99
N GLN A 26 -9.46 12.90 7.15
CA GLN A 26 -9.59 11.48 6.86
C GLN A 26 -8.90 11.21 5.51
N ILE A 27 -7.61 10.89 5.52
CA ILE A 27 -6.82 10.70 4.28
C ILE A 27 -6.40 9.25 4.01
N ASP A 28 -6.34 8.39 5.03
CA ASP A 28 -5.84 7.01 4.84
C ASP A 28 -6.97 6.02 4.56
N TYR A 29 -7.13 5.56 3.32
CA TYR A 29 -8.18 4.60 2.94
C TYR A 29 -7.60 3.27 2.48
N ILE A 30 -8.25 2.17 2.87
CA ILE A 30 -8.00 0.86 2.27
C ILE A 30 -9.15 0.58 1.30
N LEU A 31 -8.88 0.75 0.01
CA LEU A 31 -9.87 0.56 -1.05
C LEU A 31 -9.96 -0.92 -1.45
N VAL A 32 -11.17 -1.41 -1.66
CA VAL A 32 -11.45 -2.79 -2.08
C VAL A 32 -12.42 -2.77 -3.23
N GLN A 33 -12.14 -3.54 -4.28
CA GLN A 33 -13.10 -3.72 -5.38
C GLN A 33 -14.38 -4.39 -4.86
N ASN A 34 -15.54 -3.96 -5.35
CA ASN A 34 -16.83 -4.44 -4.84
C ASN A 34 -16.98 -5.97 -4.92
N GLN A 35 -16.38 -6.61 -5.93
CA GLN A 35 -16.37 -8.07 -6.08
C GLN A 35 -15.71 -8.83 -4.91
N PHE A 36 -14.83 -8.18 -4.15
CA PHE A 36 -14.14 -8.78 -2.99
C PHE A 36 -14.75 -8.34 -1.65
N ARG A 37 -15.85 -7.58 -1.66
CA ARG A 37 -16.50 -7.03 -0.46
C ARG A 37 -16.90 -8.12 0.54
N SER A 38 -17.33 -9.28 0.06
CA SER A 38 -17.70 -10.43 0.90
C SER A 38 -16.51 -11.05 1.65
N GLY A 39 -15.28 -10.83 1.17
CA GLY A 39 -14.06 -11.28 1.83
C GLY A 39 -13.63 -10.41 3.02
N ILE A 40 -14.22 -9.22 3.19
CA ILE A 40 -13.84 -8.29 4.26
C ILE A 40 -14.38 -8.77 5.61
N ASN A 41 -13.50 -9.01 6.58
CA ASN A 41 -13.88 -9.31 7.95
C ASN A 41 -14.13 -7.99 8.71
N ARG A 42 -15.36 -7.49 8.62
CA ARG A 42 -15.77 -6.22 9.24
C ARG A 42 -15.48 -6.18 10.74
N ALA A 43 -15.71 -7.29 11.46
CA ALA A 43 -15.48 -7.37 12.91
C ALA A 43 -13.99 -7.24 13.29
N LYS A 44 -13.07 -7.49 12.36
CA LYS A 44 -11.62 -7.41 12.56
C LYS A 44 -10.99 -6.21 11.83
N THR A 45 -11.81 -5.30 11.31
CA THR A 45 -11.38 -4.03 10.72
C THR A 45 -11.54 -2.93 11.78
N ARG A 46 -10.46 -2.20 12.06
CA ARG A 46 -10.42 -1.18 13.10
C ARG A 46 -9.35 -0.13 12.83
N THR A 47 -9.57 1.06 13.37
CA THR A 47 -8.56 2.12 13.45
C THR A 47 -7.96 2.08 14.85
N PHE A 48 -6.66 2.31 14.95
CA PHE A 48 -5.95 2.47 16.22
C PHE A 48 -5.53 3.94 16.35
N PRO A 49 -6.26 4.72 17.16
CA PRO A 49 -5.88 6.09 17.46
C PRO A 49 -4.59 6.10 18.26
N VAL A 50 -3.69 7.06 17.98
CA VAL A 50 -2.46 7.25 18.78
C VAL A 50 -1.61 5.98 18.83
N ALA A 51 -1.50 5.27 17.70
CA ALA A 51 -0.50 4.22 17.59
C ALA A 51 0.88 4.84 17.88
N ASP A 52 1.66 4.23 18.78
CA ASP A 52 2.98 4.69 19.21
C ASP A 52 4.01 4.52 18.07
N ILE A 53 3.83 5.33 17.04
CA ILE A 53 4.57 5.30 15.77
C ILE A 53 5.30 6.64 15.56
N GLY A 54 5.17 7.59 16.50
CA GLY A 54 5.80 8.91 16.39
C GLY A 54 5.33 9.70 15.16
N SER A 55 4.12 9.40 14.67
CA SER A 55 3.54 9.97 13.46
C SER A 55 2.16 10.52 13.76
N ASN A 56 1.79 11.60 13.07
CA ASN A 56 0.48 12.26 13.20
C ASN A 56 -0.65 11.48 12.51
N HIS A 57 -0.45 10.18 12.24
CA HIS A 57 -1.37 9.31 11.52
C HIS A 57 -1.95 8.20 12.40
N ASP A 58 -3.25 7.98 12.29
CA ASP A 58 -3.90 6.84 12.93
C ASP A 58 -3.75 5.58 12.07
N LEU A 59 -3.41 4.46 12.70
CA LEU A 59 -3.21 3.20 11.99
C LEU A 59 -4.57 2.60 11.60
N VAL A 60 -4.80 2.40 10.30
CA VAL A 60 -5.99 1.70 9.78
C VAL A 60 -5.65 0.26 9.47
N LEU A 61 -6.32 -0.69 10.13
CA LEU A 61 -6.16 -2.12 9.89
C LEU A 61 -7.44 -2.72 9.34
N MET A 62 -7.32 -3.47 8.24
CA MET A 62 -8.42 -4.26 7.67
C MET A 62 -7.99 -5.71 7.49
N LYS A 63 -8.85 -6.64 7.92
CA LYS A 63 -8.64 -8.07 7.67
C LYS A 63 -9.52 -8.53 6.51
N VAL A 64 -8.89 -9.15 5.50
CA VAL A 64 -9.57 -9.65 4.30
C VAL A 64 -9.21 -11.11 4.06
N ARG A 65 -10.21 -11.93 3.72
CA ARG A 65 -10.05 -13.31 3.25
C ARG A 65 -10.37 -13.37 1.75
N ILE A 66 -9.34 -13.43 0.93
CA ILE A 66 -9.44 -13.56 -0.54
C ILE A 66 -8.54 -14.69 -1.03
N ARG A 67 -8.93 -15.30 -2.15
CA ARG A 67 -8.08 -16.25 -2.88
C ARG A 67 -7.35 -15.50 -3.99
N LEU A 68 -6.04 -15.39 -3.88
CA LEU A 68 -5.22 -14.75 -4.90
C LEU A 68 -5.06 -15.67 -6.11
N LYS A 69 -5.14 -15.09 -7.32
CA LYS A 69 -4.82 -15.81 -8.55
C LYS A 69 -3.30 -16.02 -8.62
N LYS A 70 -2.88 -17.23 -9.00
CA LYS A 70 -1.48 -17.47 -9.34
C LYS A 70 -1.12 -16.69 -10.61
N ILE A 71 -0.17 -15.77 -10.50
CA ILE A 71 0.39 -15.06 -11.65
C ILE A 71 1.54 -15.91 -12.18
N ASN A 72 1.34 -16.52 -13.36
CA ASN A 72 2.43 -17.14 -14.09
C ASN A 72 3.22 -16.02 -14.77
N ARG A 73 4.28 -15.55 -14.11
CA ARG A 73 5.23 -14.64 -14.76
C ARG A 73 5.98 -15.44 -15.82
N PRO A 74 6.16 -14.89 -17.04
CA PRO A 74 7.07 -15.52 -17.99
C PRO A 74 8.42 -15.68 -17.29
N LYS A 75 9.08 -16.83 -17.48
CA LYS A 75 10.49 -16.93 -17.08
C LYS A 75 11.20 -15.75 -17.71
N ASN A 76 12.05 -15.07 -16.96
CA ASN A 76 12.94 -14.06 -17.53
C ASN A 76 13.85 -14.81 -18.51
N ILE A 77 13.39 -14.93 -19.76
CA ILE A 77 14.18 -15.45 -20.86
C ILE A 77 15.24 -14.36 -21.01
N ARG A 78 16.41 -14.60 -20.42
CA ARG A 78 17.59 -13.80 -20.73
C ARG A 78 17.65 -13.79 -22.25
N LEU A 79 17.43 -12.61 -22.85
CA LEU A 79 17.55 -12.45 -24.29
C LEU A 79 18.96 -12.93 -24.63
N LYS A 80 19.06 -14.10 -25.27
CA LYS A 80 20.34 -14.63 -25.72
C LYS A 80 20.65 -13.88 -27.00
N PHE A 81 21.34 -12.76 -26.86
CA PHE A 81 21.86 -12.04 -28.02
C PHE A 81 22.83 -12.94 -28.76
N ASN A 82 22.70 -13.02 -30.08
CA ASN A 82 23.69 -13.69 -30.91
C ASN A 82 24.94 -12.80 -30.94
N LEU A 83 25.93 -13.16 -30.11
CA LEU A 83 27.18 -12.40 -29.95
C LEU A 83 28.13 -12.59 -31.14
N ASP A 84 27.90 -13.57 -32.01
CA ASP A 84 28.76 -13.77 -33.19
C ASP A 84 28.65 -12.59 -34.17
N ARG A 85 27.51 -11.92 -34.19
CA ARG A 85 27.30 -10.68 -34.97
C ARG A 85 28.12 -9.49 -34.47
N LEU A 86 28.62 -9.53 -33.24
CA LEU A 86 29.49 -8.48 -32.68
C LEU A 86 30.94 -8.64 -33.11
N LYS A 87 31.31 -9.80 -33.65
CA LYS A 87 32.67 -10.08 -34.14
C LYS A 87 32.88 -9.58 -35.57
N ASP A 88 31.80 -9.24 -36.27
CA ASP A 88 31.87 -8.70 -37.62
C ASP A 88 32.34 -7.23 -37.58
N PRO A 89 33.51 -6.89 -38.14
CA PRO A 89 34.05 -5.53 -38.12
C PRO A 89 33.18 -4.51 -38.91
N THR A 90 32.32 -5.00 -39.81
CA THR A 90 31.34 -4.21 -40.57
C THR A 90 30.10 -3.83 -39.76
N SER A 91 29.85 -4.46 -38.61
CA SER A 91 28.66 -4.19 -37.78
C SER A 91 28.65 -2.80 -37.13
N LEU A 92 29.78 -2.10 -37.14
CA LEU A 92 29.94 -0.73 -36.63
C LEU A 92 29.58 0.35 -37.67
N SER A 93 29.27 -0.02 -38.93
CA SER A 93 28.93 0.97 -39.96
C SER A 93 27.41 1.12 -40.16
N LYS A 94 26.92 2.24 -39.61
CA LYS A 94 25.69 3.00 -39.95
C LYS A 94 24.35 2.46 -39.44
N GLN A 95 23.90 3.06 -38.33
CA GLN A 95 22.51 3.48 -38.20
C GLN A 95 22.39 4.86 -38.86
N HIS A 96 21.54 4.96 -39.89
CA HIS A 96 21.01 6.21 -40.41
C HIS A 96 19.56 5.96 -40.87
#